data_AF-A0A1I4VW89-F1
#
_entry.id   AF-A0A1I4VW89-F1
#
_cell.length_a   1.000
_cell.length_b   1.000
_cell.length_c   1.000
_cell.angle_alpha   90.00
_cell.angle_beta   90.00
_cell.angle_gamma   90.00
#
_symmetry.space_group_name_H-M   'P 1'
#
loop_
_entity.id
_entity.type
_entity.pdbx_description
1 polymer ?
#
loop_
_entity_poly.entity_id
_entity_poly.type
_entity_poly.pdbx_seq_one_letter_code
_entity_poly.pdbx_strand_id
1 'polypeptide(L)'
;MIGLGTSLLRRGRRAVAPTAGLAVALVLLTGCGEQPAPLTQGPEGAAPADALTRVVELAAERAVVSDRVAAAKLDTGRAVTDPEREAAVVADARADATRDGVDPEWVARVVADQIAASTQVQEGLLRQWEERPDSRPADRPDLAQVRPDLDRIGDELVTALKGAAPARAHEDCPAALAQAAVAQAENLDELHRAALGRALSSVCDSTPE
;
A
#
# COMPACT_ATOMS: atom_id res chain seq x y z
N MET A 1 25.02 46.82 -23.87
CA MET A 1 25.79 46.82 -22.61
C MET A 1 25.98 45.36 -22.23
N ILE A 2 27.04 44.67 -22.69
CA ILE A 2 28.44 44.67 -22.23
C ILE A 2 28.60 44.09 -20.81
N GLY A 3 29.35 42.97 -20.73
CA GLY A 3 29.87 42.31 -19.52
C GLY A 3 29.44 40.83 -19.45
N LEU A 4 30.07 39.83 -20.09
CA LEU A 4 31.49 39.44 -20.15
C LEU A 4 32.10 39.23 -18.76
N GLY A 5 32.14 37.97 -18.32
CA GLY A 5 32.78 37.51 -17.09
C GLY A 5 33.18 36.03 -17.19
N THR A 6 34.11 35.74 -18.09
CA THR A 6 34.82 34.46 -18.19
C THR A 6 35.82 34.35 -17.02
N SER A 7 35.80 33.24 -16.29
CA SER A 7 36.89 32.88 -15.38
C SER A 7 37.34 31.45 -15.66
N LEU A 8 38.37 31.36 -16.50
CA LEU A 8 39.20 30.20 -16.74
C LEU A 8 40.14 30.02 -15.55
N LEU A 9 40.08 28.89 -14.86
CA LEU A 9 41.19 28.42 -14.04
C LEU A 9 41.68 27.07 -14.55
N ARG A 10 42.82 27.18 -15.22
CA ARG A 10 43.68 26.17 -15.80
C ARG A 10 44.82 25.92 -14.83
N ARG A 11 45.04 24.67 -14.38
CA ARG A 11 46.32 24.08 -13.91
C ARG A 11 45.99 22.76 -13.22
N GLY A 12 46.68 21.64 -13.45
CA GLY A 12 47.83 21.37 -14.28
C GLY A 12 48.02 19.86 -14.36
N ARG A 13 48.42 19.39 -15.54
CA ARG A 13 48.85 18.02 -15.77
C ARG A 13 50.16 17.77 -15.02
N ARG A 14 50.24 16.68 -14.26
CA ARG A 14 51.50 16.03 -13.89
C ARG A 14 51.46 14.59 -14.40
N ALA A 15 52.41 14.25 -15.26
CA ALA A 15 52.68 12.91 -15.74
C ALA A 15 54.14 12.60 -15.44
N VAL A 16 54.42 11.47 -14.76
CA VAL A 16 55.69 10.72 -14.71
C VAL A 16 55.30 9.32 -14.17
N ALA A 17 55.13 8.29 -15.01
CA ALA A 17 56.11 7.31 -15.53
C ALA A 17 56.35 6.10 -14.59
N PRO A 18 56.59 4.89 -15.15
CA PRO A 18 56.31 3.61 -14.48
C PRO A 18 57.57 2.98 -13.87
N THR A 19 57.41 2.19 -12.81
CA THR A 19 58.46 1.29 -12.30
C THR A 19 57.99 -0.16 -12.41
N ALA A 20 58.63 -0.89 -13.32
CA ALA A 20 58.55 -2.33 -13.41
C ALA A 20 59.19 -2.98 -12.17
N GLY A 21 58.45 -3.84 -11.49
CA GLY A 21 58.94 -4.70 -10.43
C GLY A 21 58.44 -6.11 -10.67
N LEU A 22 59.30 -6.93 -11.28
CA LEU A 22 59.11 -8.35 -11.48
C LEU A 22 59.33 -9.05 -10.14
N ALA A 23 58.29 -9.65 -9.57
CA ALA A 23 58.41 -10.58 -8.45
C ALA A 23 57.55 -11.81 -8.74
N VAL A 24 58.23 -12.89 -9.15
CA VAL A 24 57.68 -14.24 -9.24
C VAL A 24 57.59 -14.80 -7.83
N ALA A 25 56.37 -15.12 -7.39
CA ALA A 25 56.13 -16.00 -6.25
C ALA A 25 55.01 -16.97 -6.59
N LEU A 26 55.42 -18.22 -6.75
CA LEU A 26 54.61 -19.43 -6.91
C LEU A 26 54.12 -19.85 -5.52
N VAL A 27 52.81 -20.09 -5.32
CA VAL A 27 52.20 -21.24 -4.59
C VAL A 27 50.66 -21.14 -4.60
N LEU A 28 50.07 -22.16 -5.23
CA LEU A 28 48.79 -22.85 -5.11
C LEU A 28 47.73 -22.36 -4.10
N LEU A 29 46.49 -22.16 -4.61
CA LEU A 29 45.21 -22.68 -4.08
C LEU A 29 44.09 -22.31 -5.08
N THR A 30 43.75 -23.22 -5.99
CA THR A 30 42.49 -23.16 -6.77
C THR A 30 41.33 -23.52 -5.86
N GLY A 31 40.81 -22.53 -5.15
CA GLY A 31 39.46 -22.57 -4.58
C GLY A 31 38.49 -21.89 -5.54
N CYS A 32 37.41 -22.57 -5.91
CA CYS A 32 36.26 -21.96 -6.57
C CYS A 32 35.61 -20.96 -5.60
N GLY A 33 36.05 -19.71 -5.63
CA GLY A 33 35.31 -18.60 -5.05
C GLY A 33 34.28 -18.14 -6.06
N GLU A 34 33.06 -18.67 -5.97
CA GLU A 34 31.85 -18.08 -6.55
C GLU A 34 31.75 -16.65 -5.98
N GLN A 35 32.16 -15.65 -6.75
CA GLN A 35 32.00 -14.26 -6.36
C GLN A 35 30.52 -13.90 -6.54
N PRO A 36 29.73 -13.71 -5.47
CA PRO A 36 28.38 -13.20 -5.64
C PRO A 36 28.50 -11.82 -6.29
N ALA A 37 27.82 -11.64 -7.42
CA ALA A 37 27.75 -10.36 -8.09
C ALA A 37 27.30 -9.27 -7.09
N PRO A 38 27.84 -8.05 -7.17
CA PRO A 38 27.38 -6.97 -6.32
C PRO A 38 25.90 -6.72 -6.63
N LEU A 39 25.03 -6.96 -5.64
CA LEU A 39 23.66 -6.49 -5.67
C LEU A 39 23.72 -4.98 -5.84
N THR A 40 23.39 -4.53 -7.04
CA THR A 40 23.20 -3.13 -7.35
C THR A 40 21.98 -2.71 -6.54
N GLN A 41 22.20 -2.17 -5.33
CA GLN A 41 21.17 -1.50 -4.56
C GLN A 41 20.81 -0.23 -5.33
N GLY A 42 19.83 -0.37 -6.22
CA GLY A 42 19.04 0.76 -6.71
C GLY A 42 18.24 1.38 -5.56
N PRO A 43 17.55 2.51 -5.81
CA PRO A 43 16.78 3.18 -4.78
C PRO A 43 15.72 2.23 -4.20
N GLU A 44 15.51 2.30 -2.88
CA GLU A 44 14.55 1.49 -2.13
C GLU A 44 13.12 1.64 -2.68
N GLY A 45 12.73 0.70 -3.54
CA GLY A 45 11.35 0.31 -3.75
C GLY A 45 11.07 -0.91 -2.90
N ALA A 46 10.00 -0.89 -2.10
CA ALA A 46 9.54 -2.04 -1.35
C ALA A 46 9.42 -3.27 -2.28
N ALA A 47 9.80 -4.46 -1.81
CA ALA A 47 9.65 -5.64 -2.64
C ALA A 47 8.16 -5.84 -2.98
N PRO A 48 7.81 -6.39 -4.15
CA PRO A 48 6.41 -6.57 -4.53
C PRO A 48 5.56 -7.33 -3.48
N ALA A 49 6.17 -8.27 -2.75
CA ALA A 49 5.54 -8.97 -1.63
C ALA A 49 5.27 -8.05 -0.42
N ASP A 50 6.20 -7.14 -0.11
CA ASP A 50 6.02 -6.13 0.95
C ASP A 50 4.87 -5.18 0.61
N ALA A 51 4.69 -4.87 -0.68
CA ALA A 51 3.59 -4.04 -1.13
C ALA A 51 2.22 -4.73 -0.98
N LEU A 52 2.12 -6.04 -1.22
CA LEU A 52 0.90 -6.81 -0.93
C LEU A 52 0.60 -6.81 0.58
N THR A 53 1.61 -7.02 1.42
CA THR A 53 1.47 -6.90 2.88
C THR A 53 0.95 -5.52 3.27
N ARG A 54 1.49 -4.45 2.66
CA ARG A 54 1.01 -3.08 2.93
C ARG A 54 -0.44 -2.86 2.53
N VAL A 55 -0.89 -3.44 1.41
CA VAL A 55 -2.31 -3.40 1.00
C VAL A 55 -3.20 -4.07 2.06
N VAL A 56 -2.78 -5.23 2.59
CA VAL A 56 -3.51 -5.94 3.65
C VAL A 56 -3.59 -5.13 4.95
N GLU A 57 -2.47 -4.55 5.37
CA GLU A 57 -2.42 -3.70 6.57
C GLU A 57 -3.38 -2.51 6.47
N LEU A 58 -3.35 -1.78 5.35
CA LEU A 58 -4.21 -0.63 5.10
C LEU A 58 -5.69 -1.02 5.02
N ALA A 59 -6.01 -2.16 4.40
CA ALA A 59 -7.37 -2.68 4.36
C ALA A 59 -7.91 -3.02 5.76
N ALA A 60 -7.09 -3.65 6.60
CA ALA A 60 -7.43 -3.94 7.99
C ALA A 60 -7.58 -2.66 8.82
N GLU A 61 -6.67 -1.70 8.67
CA GLU A 61 -6.73 -0.39 9.32
C GLU A 61 -8.03 0.34 8.96
N ARG A 62 -8.39 0.36 7.67
CA ARG A 62 -9.63 0.98 7.19
C ARG A 62 -10.88 0.30 7.74
N ALA A 63 -10.86 -1.03 7.85
CA ALA A 63 -11.95 -1.78 8.46
C ALA A 63 -12.15 -1.33 9.92
N VAL A 64 -11.07 -1.23 10.71
CA VAL A 64 -11.12 -0.78 12.12
C VAL A 64 -11.57 0.69 12.26
N VAL A 65 -11.14 1.58 11.35
CA VAL A 65 -11.61 2.99 11.34
C VAL A 65 -13.14 3.07 11.13
N SER A 66 -13.75 2.06 10.52
CA SER A 66 -15.20 2.01 10.29
C SER A 66 -16.01 1.93 11.59
N ASP A 67 -15.41 1.53 12.71
CA ASP A 67 -16.02 1.59 14.04
C ASP A 67 -16.37 3.02 14.43
N ARG A 68 -15.45 3.96 14.19
CA ARG A 68 -15.65 5.38 14.47
C ARG A 68 -16.70 5.99 13.55
N VAL A 69 -16.77 5.51 12.30
CA VAL A 69 -17.83 5.91 11.34
C VAL A 69 -19.19 5.42 11.83
N ALA A 70 -19.29 4.17 12.28
CA ALA A 70 -20.51 3.60 12.85
C ALA A 70 -20.94 4.38 14.10
N ALA A 71 -20.02 4.65 15.02
CA ALA A 71 -20.26 5.42 16.23
C ALA A 71 -20.74 6.86 15.93
N ALA A 72 -20.20 7.51 14.91
CA ALA A 72 -20.62 8.83 14.45
C ALA A 72 -22.04 8.87 13.84
N LYS A 73 -22.53 7.73 13.33
CA LYS A 73 -23.85 7.60 12.71
C LYS A 73 -24.92 7.09 13.68
N LEU A 74 -24.52 6.42 14.76
CA LEU A 74 -25.40 5.90 15.80
C LEU A 74 -26.40 6.94 16.30
N ASP A 75 -27.70 6.60 16.30
CA ASP A 75 -28.87 7.46 16.64
C ASP A 75 -29.08 8.71 15.76
N THR A 76 -28.31 8.91 14.69
CA THR A 76 -28.43 10.14 13.89
C THR A 76 -29.46 10.04 12.75
N GLY A 77 -30.01 8.84 12.51
CA GLY A 77 -30.91 8.56 11.37
C GLY A 77 -30.22 8.61 10.00
N ARG A 78 -28.89 8.84 9.96
CA ARG A 78 -28.10 8.84 8.73
C ARG A 78 -27.93 7.42 8.21
N ALA A 79 -28.11 7.25 6.90
CA ALA A 79 -27.86 5.98 6.23
C ALA A 79 -26.37 5.57 6.36
N VAL A 80 -26.13 4.26 6.39
CA VAL A 80 -24.76 3.72 6.32
C VAL A 80 -24.17 4.01 4.95
N THR A 81 -24.93 3.76 3.89
CA THR A 81 -24.52 4.00 2.51
C THR A 81 -24.86 5.41 2.03
N ASP A 82 -24.02 5.91 1.14
CA ASP A 82 -24.21 7.17 0.41
C ASP A 82 -23.76 6.93 -1.05
N PRO A 83 -24.64 6.43 -1.92
CA PRO A 83 -24.26 5.97 -3.25
C PRO A 83 -23.58 7.05 -4.10
N GLU A 84 -24.01 8.32 -3.97
CA GLU A 84 -23.41 9.43 -4.71
C GLU A 84 -21.98 9.70 -4.22
N ARG A 85 -21.76 9.72 -2.91
CA ARG A 85 -20.42 9.90 -2.33
C ARG A 85 -19.52 8.71 -2.60
N GLU A 86 -20.03 7.48 -2.49
CA GLU A 86 -19.28 6.25 -2.77
C GLU A 86 -18.84 6.20 -4.23
N ALA A 87 -19.72 6.57 -5.17
CA ALA A 87 -19.36 6.70 -6.58
C ALA A 87 -18.27 7.76 -6.82
N ALA A 88 -18.33 8.89 -6.11
CA ALA A 88 -17.29 9.92 -6.20
C ALA A 88 -15.92 9.39 -5.70
N VAL A 89 -15.88 8.68 -4.57
CA VAL A 89 -14.63 8.08 -4.05
C VAL A 89 -14.03 7.08 -5.04
N VAL A 90 -14.85 6.26 -5.69
CA VAL A 90 -14.36 5.33 -6.72
C VAL A 90 -13.86 6.08 -7.95
N ALA A 91 -14.54 7.15 -8.36
CA ALA A 91 -14.12 7.98 -9.50
C ALA A 91 -12.79 8.70 -9.24
N ASP A 92 -12.60 9.24 -8.03
CA ASP A 92 -11.35 9.90 -7.62
C ASP A 92 -10.19 8.89 -7.63
N ALA A 93 -10.39 7.69 -7.07
CA ALA A 93 -9.38 6.63 -7.11
C ALA A 93 -9.01 6.19 -8.53
N ARG A 94 -9.97 6.15 -9.47
CA ARG A 94 -9.69 5.92 -10.90
C ARG A 94 -8.82 7.01 -11.50
N ALA A 95 -9.11 8.26 -11.18
CA ALA A 95 -8.35 9.41 -11.67
C ALA A 95 -6.91 9.40 -11.12
N ASP A 96 -6.74 9.04 -9.85
CA ASP A 96 -5.43 8.93 -9.21
C ASP A 96 -4.60 7.78 -9.79
N ALA A 97 -5.21 6.60 -9.97
CA ALA A 97 -4.58 5.47 -10.64
C ALA A 97 -4.10 5.83 -12.06
N THR A 98 -4.93 6.55 -12.83
CA THR A 98 -4.58 7.03 -14.17
C THR A 98 -3.36 7.95 -14.13
N ARG A 99 -3.34 8.89 -13.18
CA ARG A 99 -2.21 9.83 -13.00
C ARG A 99 -0.91 9.10 -12.64
N ASP A 100 -1.03 8.02 -11.88
CA ASP A 100 0.11 7.28 -11.34
C ASP A 100 0.58 6.12 -12.22
N GLY A 101 -0.10 5.86 -13.34
CA GLY A 101 0.25 4.82 -14.30
C GLY A 101 -0.13 3.41 -13.87
N VAL A 102 -1.17 3.27 -13.03
CA VAL A 102 -1.73 2.00 -12.56
C VAL A 102 -3.04 1.72 -13.30
N ASP A 103 -3.41 0.45 -13.46
CA ASP A 103 -4.70 0.04 -14.04
C ASP A 103 -5.87 0.67 -13.24
N PRO A 104 -6.61 1.63 -13.82
CA PRO A 104 -7.63 2.38 -13.10
C PRO A 104 -8.87 1.55 -12.77
N GLU A 105 -9.20 0.54 -13.59
CA GLU A 105 -10.34 -0.34 -13.30
C GLU A 105 -10.02 -1.29 -12.15
N TRP A 106 -8.79 -1.77 -12.08
CA TRP A 106 -8.35 -2.56 -10.93
C TRP A 106 -8.40 -1.78 -9.62
N VAL A 107 -7.82 -0.57 -9.60
CA VAL A 107 -7.87 0.29 -8.41
C VAL A 107 -9.33 0.59 -8.03
N ALA A 108 -10.19 0.86 -8.99
CA ALA A 108 -11.62 1.09 -8.75
C ALA A 108 -12.32 -0.10 -8.08
N ARG A 109 -12.08 -1.32 -8.56
CA ARG A 109 -12.66 -2.54 -7.98
C ARG A 109 -12.17 -2.76 -6.55
N VAL A 110 -10.86 -2.58 -6.31
CA VAL A 110 -10.31 -2.69 -4.95
C VAL A 110 -10.90 -1.62 -4.02
N VAL A 111 -11.06 -0.38 -4.45
CA VAL A 111 -11.67 0.69 -3.63
C VAL A 111 -13.16 0.43 -3.39
N ALA A 112 -13.90 -0.08 -4.38
CA ALA A 112 -15.29 -0.51 -4.18
C ALA A 112 -15.38 -1.63 -3.13
N ASP A 113 -14.43 -2.57 -3.13
CA ASP A 113 -14.33 -3.61 -2.10
C ASP A 113 -14.07 -3.04 -0.70
N GLN A 114 -13.22 -2.01 -0.59
CA GLN A 114 -13.00 -1.28 0.68
C GLN A 114 -14.29 -0.61 1.18
N ILE A 115 -15.07 0.02 0.30
CA ILE A 115 -16.36 0.65 0.65
C ILE A 115 -17.35 -0.40 1.15
N ALA A 116 -17.45 -1.52 0.45
CA ALA A 116 -18.31 -2.64 0.84
C ALA A 116 -17.90 -3.22 2.21
N ALA A 117 -16.60 -3.38 2.46
CA ALA A 117 -16.08 -3.83 3.76
C ALA A 117 -16.41 -2.84 4.89
N SER A 118 -16.25 -1.54 4.66
CA SER A 118 -16.61 -0.51 5.64
C SER A 118 -18.11 -0.50 5.96
N THR A 119 -18.95 -0.70 4.93
CA THR A 119 -20.40 -0.84 5.09
C THR A 119 -20.73 -2.06 5.94
N GLN A 120 -20.09 -3.21 5.68
CA GLN A 120 -20.27 -4.42 6.46
C GLN A 120 -19.95 -4.22 7.96
N VAL A 121 -18.83 -3.56 8.29
CA VAL A 121 -18.47 -3.25 9.69
C VAL A 121 -19.52 -2.34 10.32
N GLN A 122 -19.89 -1.26 9.65
CA GLN A 122 -20.87 -0.30 10.17
C GLN A 122 -22.22 -0.95 10.46
N GLU A 123 -22.75 -1.73 9.52
CA GLU A 123 -24.02 -2.42 9.71
C GLU A 123 -23.94 -3.51 10.79
N GLY A 124 -22.81 -4.24 10.86
CA GLY A 124 -22.57 -5.24 11.90
C GLY A 124 -22.60 -4.64 13.30
N LEU A 125 -21.88 -3.53 13.50
CA LEU A 125 -21.83 -2.83 14.78
C LEU A 125 -23.15 -2.20 15.15
N LEU A 126 -23.84 -1.55 14.22
CA LEU A 126 -25.15 -0.96 14.47
C LEU A 126 -26.15 -2.02 14.94
N ARG A 127 -26.21 -3.19 14.29
CA ARG A 127 -27.05 -4.32 14.75
C ARG A 127 -26.63 -4.82 16.12
N GLN A 128 -25.33 -5.01 16.36
CA GLN A 128 -24.82 -5.44 17.67
C GLN A 128 -25.23 -4.48 18.79
N TRP A 129 -25.19 -3.17 18.53
CA TRP A 129 -25.56 -2.12 19.48
C TRP A 129 -27.06 -1.99 19.71
N GLU A 130 -27.88 -2.33 18.71
CA GLU A 130 -29.32 -2.47 18.86
C GLU A 130 -29.67 -3.67 19.75
N GLU A 131 -29.00 -4.81 19.57
CA GLU A 131 -29.19 -6.03 20.36
C GLU A 131 -28.62 -5.93 21.79
N ARG A 132 -27.49 -5.24 21.95
CA ARG A 132 -26.77 -5.04 23.21
C ARG A 132 -26.47 -3.56 23.47
N PRO A 133 -27.45 -2.79 23.98
CA PRO A 133 -27.28 -1.36 24.19
C PRO A 133 -26.17 -0.98 25.19
N ASP A 134 -25.77 -1.90 26.07
CA ASP A 134 -24.66 -1.77 27.00
C ASP A 134 -23.28 -1.82 26.31
N SER A 135 -23.19 -2.38 25.10
CA SER A 135 -21.96 -2.46 24.29
C SER A 135 -21.70 -1.24 23.41
N ARG A 136 -22.57 -0.23 23.49
CA ARG A 136 -22.49 1.00 22.68
C ARG A 136 -21.28 1.85 23.09
N PRO A 137 -20.55 2.45 22.14
CA PRO A 137 -19.42 3.29 22.47
C PRO A 137 -19.88 4.57 23.16
N ALA A 138 -19.15 4.97 24.21
CA ALA A 138 -19.36 6.23 24.89
C ALA A 138 -18.85 7.42 24.07
N ASP A 139 -17.72 7.26 23.39
CA ASP A 139 -17.20 8.24 22.45
C ASP A 139 -17.87 8.09 21.08
N ARG A 140 -18.30 9.21 20.51
CA ARG A 140 -19.00 9.30 19.22
C ARG A 140 -18.44 10.52 18.48
N PRO A 141 -17.32 10.35 17.76
CA PRO A 141 -16.68 11.47 17.07
C PRO A 141 -17.58 12.02 15.98
N ASP A 142 -17.40 13.29 15.62
CA ASP A 142 -17.96 13.82 14.38
C ASP A 142 -17.28 13.13 13.18
N LEU A 143 -18.02 12.88 12.10
CA LEU A 143 -17.43 12.36 10.86
C LEU A 143 -16.29 13.23 10.34
N ALA A 144 -16.31 14.54 10.56
CA ALA A 144 -15.22 15.45 10.21
C ALA A 144 -13.89 15.09 10.89
N GLN A 145 -13.93 14.44 12.07
CA GLN A 145 -12.75 13.98 12.79
C GLN A 145 -12.23 12.62 12.30
N VAL A 146 -13.04 11.86 11.55
CA VAL A 146 -12.70 10.55 11.00
C VAL A 146 -12.22 10.66 9.55
N ARG A 147 -12.70 11.67 8.81
CA ARG A 147 -12.35 11.90 7.40
C ARG A 147 -10.84 11.95 7.13
N PRO A 148 -10.00 12.66 7.91
CA PRO A 148 -8.56 12.70 7.65
C PRO A 148 -7.89 11.32 7.67
N ASP A 149 -8.34 10.42 8.54
CA ASP A 149 -7.81 9.05 8.61
C ASP A 149 -8.22 8.25 7.36
N LEU A 150 -9.48 8.37 6.94
CA LEU A 150 -9.98 7.70 5.73
C LEU A 150 -9.29 8.21 4.46
N ASP A 151 -9.07 9.52 4.35
CA ASP A 151 -8.43 10.15 3.19
C ASP A 151 -6.97 9.70 3.11
N ARG A 152 -6.23 9.76 4.23
CA ARG A 152 -4.85 9.26 4.31
C ARG A 152 -4.75 7.78 3.91
N ILE A 153 -5.61 6.93 4.48
CA ILE A 153 -5.59 5.49 4.17
C ILE A 153 -5.92 5.26 2.68
N GLY A 154 -6.82 6.05 2.09
CA GLY A 154 -7.13 6.00 0.67
C GLY A 154 -5.92 6.28 -0.22
N ASP A 155 -5.22 7.38 0.04
CA ASP A 155 -4.01 7.78 -0.71
C ASP A 155 -2.89 6.73 -0.57
N GLU A 156 -2.67 6.25 0.65
CA GLU A 156 -1.68 5.22 0.94
C GLU A 156 -2.03 3.89 0.27
N LEU A 157 -3.32 3.55 0.17
CA LEU A 157 -3.80 2.34 -0.49
C LEU A 157 -3.53 2.38 -2.00
N VAL A 158 -3.84 3.49 -2.67
CA VAL A 158 -3.53 3.66 -4.11
C VAL A 158 -2.02 3.53 -4.35
N THR A 159 -1.21 4.13 -3.48
CA THR A 159 0.26 4.01 -3.52
C THR A 159 0.71 2.55 -3.32
N ALA A 160 0.13 1.83 -2.36
CA ALA A 160 0.46 0.43 -2.11
C ALA A 160 0.05 -0.48 -3.28
N LEU A 161 -1.11 -0.22 -3.90
CA LEU A 161 -1.56 -0.95 -5.10
C LEU A 161 -0.60 -0.75 -6.27
N LYS A 162 -0.05 0.45 -6.45
CA LYS A 162 1.02 0.66 -7.44
C LYS A 162 2.23 -0.25 -7.19
N GLY A 163 2.69 -0.33 -5.95
CA GLY A 163 3.80 -1.20 -5.56
C GLY A 163 3.47 -2.69 -5.71
N ALA A 164 2.21 -3.06 -5.51
CA ALA A 164 1.73 -4.44 -5.61
C ALA A 164 1.44 -4.88 -7.06
N ALA A 165 1.36 -3.97 -8.02
CA ALA A 165 1.03 -4.30 -9.41
C ALA A 165 1.93 -5.39 -10.04
N PRO A 166 3.27 -5.42 -9.81
CA PRO A 166 4.11 -6.53 -10.27
C PRO A 166 3.78 -7.87 -9.58
N ALA A 167 3.47 -7.86 -8.28
CA ALA A 167 3.09 -9.08 -7.56
C ALA A 167 1.73 -9.61 -8.02
N ARG A 168 0.77 -8.72 -8.32
CA ARG A 168 -0.55 -9.07 -8.89
C ARG A 168 -0.44 -9.87 -10.19
N ALA A 169 0.56 -9.58 -11.02
CA ALA A 169 0.76 -10.27 -12.29
C ALA A 169 1.36 -11.69 -12.12
N HIS A 170 1.79 -12.07 -10.92
CA HIS A 170 2.39 -13.38 -10.65
C HIS A 170 1.33 -14.41 -10.24
N GLU A 171 1.55 -15.68 -10.60
CA GLU A 171 0.64 -16.79 -10.27
C GLU A 171 0.48 -17.01 -8.76
N ASP A 172 1.49 -16.63 -7.98
CA ASP A 172 1.51 -16.77 -6.52
C ASP A 172 0.77 -15.65 -5.77
N CYS A 173 0.24 -14.63 -6.46
CA CYS A 173 -0.46 -13.51 -5.80
C CYS A 173 -1.52 -13.99 -4.80
N PRO A 174 -2.45 -14.92 -5.14
CA PRO A 174 -3.48 -15.34 -4.21
C PRO A 174 -2.91 -15.97 -2.93
N ALA A 175 -1.84 -16.76 -3.05
CA ALA A 175 -1.21 -17.41 -1.90
C ALA A 175 -0.47 -16.40 -1.01
N ALA A 176 0.28 -15.47 -1.60
CA ALA A 176 0.97 -14.41 -0.88
C ALA A 176 -0.01 -13.47 -0.16
N LEU A 177 -1.09 -13.05 -0.85
CA LEU A 177 -2.14 -12.23 -0.28
C LEU A 177 -2.86 -12.94 0.88
N ALA A 178 -3.20 -14.22 0.71
CA ALA A 178 -3.83 -15.01 1.75
C ALA A 178 -2.94 -15.17 2.98
N GLN A 179 -1.63 -15.41 2.80
CA GLN A 179 -0.68 -15.50 3.91
C GLN A 179 -0.62 -14.19 4.70
N ALA A 180 -0.50 -13.05 4.01
CA ALA A 180 -0.51 -11.74 4.64
C ALA A 180 -1.85 -11.46 5.35
N ALA A 181 -2.98 -11.80 4.72
CA ALA A 181 -4.31 -11.62 5.30
C ALA A 181 -4.53 -12.46 6.56
N VAL A 182 -4.06 -13.72 6.57
CA VAL A 182 -4.13 -14.59 7.75
C VAL A 182 -3.30 -14.02 8.90
N ALA A 183 -2.07 -13.58 8.62
CA ALA A 183 -1.23 -12.96 9.64
C ALA A 183 -1.87 -11.68 10.22
N GLN A 184 -2.44 -10.84 9.37
CA GLN A 184 -3.12 -9.62 9.81
C GLN A 184 -4.39 -9.92 10.62
N ALA A 185 -5.13 -10.97 10.22
CA ALA A 185 -6.38 -11.39 10.84
C ALA A 185 -6.22 -11.88 12.30
N GLU A 186 -5.04 -12.29 12.73
CA GLU A 186 -4.79 -12.74 14.12
C GLU A 186 -5.13 -11.66 15.16
N ASN A 187 -5.10 -10.38 14.75
CA ASN A 187 -5.38 -9.23 15.62
C ASN A 187 -6.82 -8.70 15.50
N LEU A 188 -7.69 -9.38 14.75
CA LEU A 188 -9.04 -8.91 14.41
C LEU A 188 -10.14 -9.83 14.96
N ASP A 189 -11.25 -9.23 15.40
CA ASP A 189 -12.46 -9.98 15.70
C ASP A 189 -13.10 -10.58 14.44
N GLU A 190 -14.15 -11.37 14.60
CA GLU A 190 -14.80 -12.05 13.48
C GLU A 190 -15.41 -11.09 12.44
N LEU A 191 -16.01 -9.98 12.90
CA LEU A 191 -16.61 -8.98 12.00
C LEU A 191 -15.53 -8.32 11.15
N HIS A 192 -14.42 -7.93 11.77
CA HIS A 192 -13.29 -7.31 11.09
C HIS A 192 -12.52 -8.28 10.19
N ARG A 193 -12.41 -9.55 10.57
CA ARG A 193 -11.82 -10.60 9.70
C ARG A 193 -12.67 -10.81 8.44
N ALA A 194 -13.99 -10.86 8.58
CA ALA A 194 -14.90 -10.95 7.44
C ALA A 194 -14.78 -9.71 6.53
N ALA A 195 -14.70 -8.53 7.12
CA ALA A 195 -14.53 -7.27 6.40
C ALA A 195 -13.19 -7.21 5.66
N LEU A 196 -12.10 -7.66 6.27
CA LEU A 196 -10.79 -7.77 5.62
C LEU A 196 -10.86 -8.71 4.39
N GLY A 197 -11.52 -9.87 4.53
CA GLY A 197 -11.75 -10.76 3.39
C GLY A 197 -12.53 -10.10 2.26
N ARG A 198 -13.59 -9.34 2.59
CA ARG A 198 -14.37 -8.56 1.61
C ARG A 198 -13.53 -7.47 0.94
N ALA A 199 -12.66 -6.80 1.69
CA ALA A 199 -11.84 -5.69 1.24
C ALA A 199 -10.77 -6.11 0.21
N LEU A 200 -10.32 -7.37 0.26
CA LEU A 200 -9.21 -7.88 -0.53
C LEU A 200 -9.64 -8.68 -1.78
N SER A 201 -10.95 -8.85 -2.02
CA SER A 201 -11.46 -9.78 -3.04
C SER A 201 -10.95 -9.52 -4.46
N SER A 202 -10.73 -8.26 -4.84
CA SER A 202 -10.27 -7.89 -6.18
C SER A 202 -8.76 -7.69 -6.29
N VAL A 203 -7.98 -7.85 -5.21
CA VAL A 203 -6.55 -7.50 -5.22
C VAL A 203 -5.75 -8.39 -6.17
N CYS A 204 -5.95 -9.72 -6.10
CA CYS A 204 -5.31 -10.70 -6.99
C CYS A 204 -6.28 -11.25 -8.06
N ASP A 205 -7.46 -10.66 -8.24
CA ASP A 205 -8.38 -11.11 -9.28
C ASP A 205 -7.83 -10.73 -10.67
N SER A 206 -7.73 -11.75 -11.53
CA SER A 206 -7.25 -11.66 -12.91
C SER A 206 -8.37 -11.91 -13.91
N THR A 207 -9.61 -12.12 -13.46
CA THR A 207 -10.77 -12.32 -14.33
C THR A 207 -11.03 -11.03 -15.12
N PRO A 208 -10.91 -11.05 -16.46
CA PRO A 208 -11.37 -9.93 -17.28
C PRO A 208 -12.89 -9.85 -17.19
N GLU A 209 -13.42 -8.63 -17.06
CA GLU A 209 -14.87 -8.36 -17.20
C GLU A 209 -15.39 -8.67 -18.60
#